data_AF-A0A1S2Z950-F1
#
_entry.id   AF-A0A1S2Z950-F1
#
_cell.length_a   1.000
_cell.length_b   1.000
_cell.length_c   1.000
_cell.angle_alpha   90.00
_cell.angle_beta   90.00
_cell.angle_gamma   90.00
#
_symmetry.space_group_name_H-M   'P 1'
#
loop_
_entity.id
_entity.type
_entity.pdbx_description
1 polymer ?
#
loop_
_entity_poly.entity_id
_entity_poly.type
_entity_poly.pdbx_seq_one_letter_code
_entity_poly.pdbx_strand_id
1 'polypeptide(L)'
;KHISSESTFALPAIKSDKITSDSSEGADVRVAILTVSDTVAMGAGPDRSGPRAVSVINSSSERLGGARVVATSVVPDNVTKIQDILRRWSDNEQMDLIITLGGTGFTSRDVTPEATKELIEKETPGLLYVMMQESLKVTPSAMLSRSAAGIRGSTLIINMPGNPNAVAECMEALLPALKHGLKQLRGDKREKHPRHTPHAEAVPTDVWEQSYMSATGGEVSCSCCK
;
A
#
# COMPACT_ATOMS: atom_id res chain seq x y z
N LYS A 1 12.25 -11.34 85.07
CA LYS A 1 11.22 -10.31 84.77
C LYS A 1 11.11 -10.21 83.26
N HIS A 2 9.90 -10.47 82.74
CA HIS A 2 9.28 -9.94 81.52
C HIS A 2 10.09 -9.96 80.20
N ILE A 3 9.74 -10.82 79.23
CA ILE A 3 8.61 -10.75 78.28
C ILE A 3 8.92 -9.87 77.06
N SER A 4 8.99 -10.54 75.89
CA SER A 4 8.58 -10.14 74.51
C SER A 4 9.20 -8.86 73.90
N SER A 5 9.40 -8.70 72.60
CA SER A 5 8.65 -9.21 71.45
C SER A 5 9.47 -9.03 70.17
N GLU A 6 9.52 -10.07 69.34
CA GLU A 6 9.79 -9.94 67.91
C GLU A 6 8.71 -9.06 67.25
N SER A 7 9.12 -8.18 66.35
CA SER A 7 8.21 -7.62 65.34
C SER A 7 8.93 -7.52 64.01
N THR A 8 9.03 -8.66 63.35
CA THR A 8 9.37 -8.84 61.94
C THR A 8 8.26 -8.18 61.12
N PHE A 9 8.52 -7.01 60.54
CA PHE A 9 7.61 -6.41 59.57
C PHE A 9 7.77 -7.14 58.23
N ALA A 10 6.95 -8.17 58.04
CA ALA A 10 6.71 -8.81 56.76
C ALA A 10 5.92 -7.83 55.86
N LEU A 11 6.49 -7.51 54.69
CA LEU A 11 5.78 -6.78 53.64
C LEU A 11 4.71 -7.69 53.02
N PRO A 12 3.49 -7.19 52.79
CA PRO A 12 2.40 -8.01 52.26
C PRO A 12 2.64 -8.40 50.80
N ALA A 13 2.41 -9.68 50.50
CA ALA A 13 2.35 -10.23 49.16
C ALA A 13 1.23 -9.56 48.34
N ILE A 14 1.60 -8.80 47.32
CA ILE A 14 0.66 -8.25 46.35
C ILE A 14 0.27 -9.37 45.39
N LYS A 15 -1.02 -9.72 45.43
CA LYS A 15 -1.68 -10.67 44.54
C LYS A 15 -1.62 -10.19 43.09
N SER A 16 -1.50 -11.15 42.18
CA SER A 16 -1.58 -11.00 40.74
C SER A 16 -2.78 -10.17 40.30
N ASP A 17 -2.51 -9.09 39.56
CA ASP A 17 -3.34 -8.73 38.42
C ASP A 17 -2.57 -9.16 37.17
N LYS A 18 -3.14 -10.12 36.44
CA LYS A 18 -2.75 -10.40 35.06
C LYS A 18 -2.98 -9.11 34.28
N ILE A 19 -1.92 -8.33 34.10
CA ILE A 19 -1.86 -7.40 32.97
C ILE A 19 -1.83 -8.31 31.75
N THR A 20 -3.01 -8.55 31.18
CA THR A 20 -3.15 -8.90 29.79
C THR A 20 -2.47 -7.78 29.03
N SER A 21 -1.20 -7.98 28.70
CA SER A 21 -0.52 -7.18 27.70
C SER A 21 -1.28 -7.44 26.42
N ASP A 22 -2.25 -6.57 26.15
CA ASP A 22 -2.80 -6.36 24.83
C ASP A 22 -1.58 -6.01 23.97
N SER A 23 -1.04 -7.04 23.32
CA SER A 23 0.02 -6.91 22.36
C SER A 23 -0.53 -6.02 21.28
N SER A 24 -0.09 -4.77 21.26
CA SER A 24 -0.34 -3.84 20.17
C SER A 24 0.15 -4.49 18.88
N GLU A 25 -0.74 -5.18 18.17
CA GLU A 25 -0.56 -5.67 16.81
C GLU A 25 -0.55 -4.46 15.86
N GLY A 26 0.50 -3.65 15.98
CA GLY A 26 0.83 -2.57 15.06
C GLY A 26 2.21 -2.84 14.52
N ALA A 27 2.37 -3.89 13.72
CA ALA A 27 3.63 -4.14 13.05
C ALA A 27 3.89 -2.98 12.07
N ASP A 28 4.81 -2.09 12.45
CA ASP A 28 5.16 -0.84 11.76
C ASP A 28 5.43 -1.13 10.27
N VAL A 29 4.76 -0.41 9.37
CA VAL A 29 4.91 -0.54 7.91
C VAL A 29 6.17 0.19 7.48
N ARG A 30 7.15 -0.52 6.94
CA ARG A 30 8.46 0.01 6.54
C ARG A 30 8.40 0.51 5.11
N VAL A 31 8.57 1.82 4.94
CA VAL A 31 8.50 2.50 3.65
C VAL A 31 9.90 2.95 3.23
N ALA A 32 10.22 2.76 1.96
CA ALA A 32 11.42 3.31 1.33
C ALA A 32 11.05 4.23 0.16
N ILE A 33 11.81 5.32 -0.02
CA ILE A 33 11.58 6.30 -1.08
C ILE A 33 12.82 6.41 -1.97
N LEU A 34 12.66 6.12 -3.26
CA LEU A 34 13.70 6.22 -4.27
C LEU A 34 13.45 7.42 -5.17
N THR A 35 14.27 8.46 -5.07
CA THR A 35 14.28 9.54 -6.06
C THR A 35 15.10 9.10 -7.27
N VAL A 36 14.50 9.14 -8.45
CA VAL A 36 15.16 8.84 -9.73
C VAL A 36 15.29 10.13 -10.52
N SER A 37 16.53 10.65 -10.60
CA SER A 37 16.84 11.86 -11.34
C SER A 37 18.34 12.00 -11.59
N ASP A 38 18.74 12.10 -12.86
CA ASP A 38 20.11 12.46 -13.25
C ASP A 38 20.56 13.77 -12.58
N THR A 39 19.70 14.81 -12.58
CA THR A 39 20.02 16.13 -12.00
C THR A 39 20.34 16.06 -10.51
N VAL A 40 19.53 15.34 -9.73
CA VAL A 40 19.74 15.22 -8.28
C VAL A 40 20.95 14.30 -8.01
N ALA A 41 21.08 13.19 -8.73
CA ALA A 41 22.19 12.26 -8.56
C ALA A 41 23.56 12.89 -8.88
N MET A 42 23.62 13.83 -9.83
CA MET A 42 24.82 14.60 -10.15
C MET A 42 25.07 15.79 -9.22
N GLY A 43 24.17 16.09 -8.28
CA GLY A 43 24.26 17.26 -7.40
C GLY A 43 23.99 18.60 -8.11
N ALA A 44 23.41 18.56 -9.32
CA ALA A 44 23.09 19.76 -10.11
C ALA A 44 21.79 20.46 -9.63
N GLY A 45 21.04 19.86 -8.70
CA GLY A 45 19.86 20.46 -8.08
C GLY A 45 19.40 19.70 -6.84
N PRO A 46 18.61 20.34 -5.95
CA PRO A 46 18.13 19.70 -4.73
C PRO A 46 16.97 18.73 -5.01
N ASP A 47 16.91 17.65 -4.24
CA ASP A 47 15.71 16.80 -4.18
C ASP A 47 14.57 17.53 -3.45
N ARG A 48 13.50 17.83 -4.18
CA ARG A 48 12.27 18.42 -3.61
C ARG A 48 11.16 17.41 -3.39
N SER A 49 11.21 16.30 -4.13
CA SER A 49 10.12 15.31 -4.17
C SER A 49 10.29 14.28 -3.06
N GLY A 50 11.53 13.83 -2.81
CA GLY A 50 11.86 12.94 -1.70
C GLY A 50 11.40 13.47 -0.35
N PRO A 51 11.81 14.69 0.07
CA PRO A 51 11.35 15.28 1.33
C PRO A 51 9.82 15.44 1.41
N ARG A 52 9.17 15.76 0.29
CA ARG A 52 7.71 15.88 0.24
C ARG A 52 7.03 14.52 0.43
N ALA A 53 7.52 13.48 -0.22
CA ALA A 53 7.06 12.11 -0.04
C ALA A 53 7.18 11.65 1.41
N VAL A 54 8.33 11.93 2.05
CA VAL A 54 8.56 11.63 3.48
C VAL A 54 7.52 12.31 4.35
N SER A 55 7.29 13.61 4.13
CA SER A 55 6.31 14.39 4.88
C SER A 55 4.90 13.82 4.73
N VAL A 56 4.47 13.47 3.51
CA VAL A 56 3.15 12.90 3.24
C VAL A 56 2.97 11.55 3.92
N ILE A 57 3.94 10.64 3.79
CA ILE A 57 3.89 9.31 4.41
C ILE A 57 3.83 9.43 5.94
N ASN A 58 4.70 10.23 6.54
CA ASN A 58 4.73 10.40 7.99
C ASN A 58 3.43 11.03 8.52
N SER A 59 2.88 12.03 7.81
CA SER A 59 1.58 12.63 8.17
C SER A 59 0.41 11.66 8.03
N SER A 60 0.55 10.62 7.20
CA SER A 60 -0.46 9.60 6.95
C SER A 60 -0.17 8.27 7.67
N SER A 61 0.79 8.26 8.61
CA SER A 61 1.31 7.04 9.25
C SER A 61 0.20 6.17 9.84
N GLU A 62 -0.71 6.75 10.63
CA GLU A 62 -1.83 6.03 11.25
C GLU A 62 -2.80 5.43 10.21
N ARG A 63 -3.10 6.22 9.17
CA ARG A 63 -3.97 5.80 8.06
C ARG A 63 -3.35 4.67 7.24
N LEU A 64 -2.02 4.58 7.24
CA LEU A 64 -1.24 3.52 6.59
C LEU A 64 -0.90 2.34 7.52
N GLY A 65 -1.43 2.32 8.74
CA GLY A 65 -1.19 1.22 9.69
C GLY A 65 0.13 1.32 10.43
N GLY A 66 0.57 2.53 10.77
CA GLY A 66 1.87 2.77 11.40
C GLY A 66 3.00 2.78 10.37
N ALA A 67 2.80 3.45 9.23
CA ALA A 67 3.87 3.54 8.23
C ALA A 67 4.97 4.50 8.67
N ARG A 68 6.23 4.11 8.48
CA ARG A 68 7.41 4.95 8.69
C ARG A 68 8.36 4.85 7.51
N VAL A 69 8.86 6.00 7.09
CA VAL A 69 9.97 6.02 6.14
C VAL A 69 11.25 5.65 6.87
N VAL A 70 11.85 4.51 6.51
CA VAL A 70 13.07 3.99 7.12
C VAL A 70 14.30 4.14 6.22
N ALA A 71 14.08 4.36 4.92
CA ALA A 71 15.15 4.54 3.96
C ALA A 71 14.76 5.54 2.86
N THR A 72 15.72 6.36 2.45
CA THR A 72 15.64 7.16 1.22
C THR A 72 16.92 6.98 0.42
N SER A 73 16.84 7.07 -0.90
CA SER A 73 18.01 7.04 -1.76
C SER A 73 17.75 7.84 -3.03
N VAL A 74 18.82 8.31 -3.67
CA VAL A 74 18.79 8.95 -4.98
C VAL A 74 19.60 8.10 -5.96
N VAL A 75 19.08 7.90 -7.17
CA VAL A 75 19.79 7.26 -8.28
C VAL A 75 19.60 8.04 -9.58
N PRO A 76 20.55 7.95 -10.52
CA PRO A 76 20.35 8.48 -11.87
C PRO A 76 19.28 7.68 -12.63
N ASP A 77 18.84 8.23 -13.76
CA ASP A 77 17.90 7.63 -14.71
C ASP A 77 18.56 6.46 -15.46
N ASN A 78 18.82 5.37 -14.73
CA ASN A 78 19.52 4.19 -15.20
C ASN A 78 18.83 2.92 -14.70
N VAL A 79 18.43 2.05 -15.63
CA VAL A 79 17.67 0.82 -15.35
C VAL A 79 18.36 -0.04 -14.29
N THR A 80 19.65 -0.35 -14.47
CA THR A 80 20.39 -1.22 -13.54
C THR A 80 20.46 -0.63 -12.14
N LYS A 81 20.77 0.67 -12.02
CA LYS A 81 20.84 1.34 -10.70
C LYS A 81 19.51 1.36 -9.98
N ILE A 82 18.40 1.61 -10.70
CA ILE A 82 17.05 1.55 -10.13
C ILE A 82 16.78 0.12 -9.66
N GLN A 83 17.05 -0.87 -10.51
CA GLN A 83 16.79 -2.27 -10.20
C GLN A 83 17.57 -2.77 -8.99
N ASP A 84 18.84 -2.40 -8.87
CA ASP A 84 19.69 -2.83 -7.75
C ASP A 84 19.13 -2.33 -6.40
N ILE A 85 18.64 -1.09 -6.36
CA ILE A 85 18.00 -0.55 -5.15
C ILE A 85 16.67 -1.25 -4.87
N LEU A 86 15.82 -1.43 -5.89
CA LEU A 86 14.53 -2.09 -5.73
C LEU A 86 14.70 -3.55 -5.25
N ARG A 87 15.61 -4.32 -5.84
CA ARG A 87 15.93 -5.69 -5.38
C ARG A 87 16.44 -5.70 -3.95
N ARG A 88 17.42 -4.85 -3.62
CA ARG A 88 17.98 -4.80 -2.26
C ARG A 88 16.90 -4.47 -1.22
N TRP A 89 16.04 -3.49 -1.50
CA TRP A 89 14.99 -3.09 -0.58
C TRP A 89 13.88 -4.13 -0.44
N SER A 90 13.52 -4.82 -1.52
CA SER A 90 12.53 -5.89 -1.46
C SER A 90 13.09 -7.16 -0.81
N ASP A 91 14.23 -7.65 -1.28
CA ASP A 91 14.70 -9.01 -1.00
C ASP A 91 15.53 -9.07 0.28
N ASN A 92 16.38 -8.06 0.52
CA ASN A 92 17.33 -8.09 1.63
C ASN A 92 16.83 -7.30 2.83
N GLU A 93 16.28 -6.10 2.60
CA GLU A 93 15.84 -5.22 3.67
C GLU A 93 14.35 -5.37 4.00
N GLN A 94 13.59 -6.13 3.20
CA GLN A 94 12.20 -6.49 3.44
C GLN A 94 11.32 -5.26 3.71
N MET A 95 11.37 -4.28 2.79
CA MET A 95 10.46 -3.14 2.79
C MET A 95 9.05 -3.59 2.45
N ASP A 96 8.03 -2.97 3.04
CA ASP A 96 6.63 -3.27 2.71
C ASP A 96 6.15 -2.44 1.53
N LEU A 97 6.62 -1.19 1.45
CA LEU A 97 6.26 -0.23 0.42
C LEU A 97 7.50 0.48 -0.09
N ILE A 98 7.72 0.45 -1.39
CA ILE A 98 8.70 1.26 -2.08
C ILE A 98 7.98 2.24 -2.99
N ILE A 99 8.28 3.52 -2.84
CA ILE A 99 7.79 4.58 -3.72
C ILE A 99 8.96 5.11 -4.52
N THR A 100 8.89 5.05 -5.85
CA THR A 100 9.86 5.72 -6.72
C THR A 100 9.32 7.06 -7.18
N LEU A 101 10.18 8.07 -7.28
CA LEU A 101 9.82 9.43 -7.67
C LEU A 101 10.61 9.85 -8.90
N GLY A 102 9.93 10.03 -10.03
CA GLY A 102 10.57 10.46 -11.28
C GLY A 102 10.87 9.35 -12.28
N GLY A 103 11.36 9.74 -13.45
CA GLY A 103 11.68 8.84 -14.55
C GLY A 103 10.48 8.13 -15.20
N THR A 104 9.25 8.67 -15.05
CA THR A 104 8.00 8.08 -15.59
C THR A 104 7.43 8.81 -16.81
N GLY A 105 8.11 9.86 -17.30
CA GLY A 105 7.66 10.66 -18.44
C GLY A 105 7.96 10.03 -19.81
N PHE A 106 7.94 10.87 -20.86
CA PHE A 106 8.16 10.45 -22.27
C PHE A 106 9.59 10.72 -22.77
N THR A 107 10.48 11.24 -21.93
CA THR A 107 11.86 11.48 -22.36
C THR A 107 12.61 10.17 -22.54
N SER A 108 13.67 10.18 -23.35
CA SER A 108 14.52 8.99 -23.56
C SER A 108 15.24 8.52 -22.30
N ARG A 109 15.30 9.35 -21.25
CA ARG A 109 15.89 9.03 -19.96
C ARG A 109 14.87 8.45 -18.99
N ASP A 110 13.58 8.69 -19.19
CA ASP A 110 12.53 8.14 -18.32
C ASP A 110 12.48 6.61 -18.46
N VAL A 111 13.08 5.88 -17.52
CA VAL A 111 13.21 4.40 -17.58
C VAL A 111 12.73 3.69 -16.30
N THR A 112 12.16 4.43 -15.34
CA THR A 112 11.71 3.85 -14.07
C THR A 112 10.61 2.80 -14.25
N PRO A 113 9.58 2.98 -15.11
CA PRO A 113 8.58 1.95 -15.35
C PRO A 113 9.16 0.64 -15.90
N GLU A 114 10.11 0.73 -16.83
CA GLU A 114 10.81 -0.42 -17.41
C GLU A 114 11.60 -1.17 -16.34
N ALA A 115 12.36 -0.44 -15.53
CA ALA A 115 13.11 -1.01 -14.41
C ALA A 115 12.20 -1.72 -13.39
N THR A 116 11.04 -1.13 -13.06
CA THR A 116 10.07 -1.73 -12.14
C THR A 116 9.42 -2.98 -12.72
N LYS A 117 8.97 -2.93 -13.98
CA LYS A 117 8.24 -4.04 -14.64
C LYS A 117 9.07 -5.33 -14.73
N GLU A 118 10.37 -5.21 -14.92
CA GLU A 118 11.27 -6.37 -14.95
C GLU A 118 11.44 -7.05 -13.58
N LEU A 119 11.07 -6.40 -12.48
CA LEU A 119 11.28 -6.89 -11.11
C LEU A 119 10.04 -7.37 -10.39
N ILE A 120 8.89 -6.80 -10.73
CA ILE A 120 7.61 -7.17 -10.12
C ILE A 120 7.17 -8.55 -10.61
N GLU A 121 6.61 -9.34 -9.70
CA GLU A 121 6.07 -10.67 -9.96
C GLU A 121 4.59 -10.61 -10.31
N LYS A 122 3.88 -9.61 -9.77
CA LYS A 122 2.44 -9.39 -9.98
C LYS A 122 2.17 -7.91 -10.18
N GLU A 123 1.55 -7.55 -11.29
CA GLU A 123 1.13 -6.16 -11.53
C GLU A 123 -0.07 -5.78 -10.66
N THR A 124 -0.16 -4.49 -10.29
CA THR A 124 -1.30 -3.93 -9.55
C THR A 124 -1.98 -2.80 -10.35
N PRO A 125 -2.62 -3.12 -11.49
CA PRO A 125 -3.14 -2.10 -12.41
C PRO A 125 -4.23 -1.22 -11.80
N GLY A 126 -4.97 -1.71 -10.80
CA GLY A 126 -5.98 -0.91 -10.09
C GLY A 126 -5.41 0.31 -9.39
N LEU A 127 -4.18 0.23 -8.84
CA LEU A 127 -3.51 1.39 -8.23
C LEU A 127 -3.18 2.45 -9.29
N LEU A 128 -2.69 2.00 -10.45
CA LEU A 128 -2.36 2.87 -11.57
C LEU A 128 -3.60 3.57 -12.13
N TYR A 129 -4.72 2.85 -12.24
CA TYR A 129 -5.99 3.42 -12.67
C TYR A 129 -6.45 4.55 -11.75
N VAL A 130 -6.45 4.33 -10.42
CA VAL A 130 -6.86 5.34 -9.44
C VAL A 130 -5.92 6.56 -9.47
N MET A 131 -4.61 6.33 -9.49
CA MET A 131 -3.63 7.43 -9.59
C MET A 131 -3.87 8.27 -10.86
N MET A 132 -4.07 7.62 -12.01
CA MET A 132 -4.30 8.30 -13.28
C MET A 132 -5.63 9.07 -13.26
N GLN A 133 -6.70 8.43 -12.80
CA GLN A 133 -8.03 9.03 -12.73
C GLN A 133 -8.04 10.30 -11.86
N GLU A 134 -7.40 10.26 -10.69
CA GLU A 134 -7.33 11.44 -9.81
C GLU A 134 -6.38 12.51 -10.36
N SER A 135 -5.23 12.12 -10.91
CA SER A 135 -4.27 13.07 -11.48
C SER A 135 -4.83 13.83 -12.69
N LEU A 136 -5.66 13.18 -13.52
CA LEU A 136 -6.32 13.82 -14.67
C LEU A 136 -7.32 14.92 -14.28
N LYS A 137 -7.86 14.89 -13.05
CA LYS A 137 -8.70 15.98 -12.53
C LYS A 137 -7.90 17.23 -12.22
N VAL A 138 -6.60 17.07 -11.91
CA VAL A 138 -5.68 18.16 -11.59
C VAL A 138 -5.04 18.72 -12.85
N THR A 139 -4.56 17.85 -13.74
CA THR A 139 -3.88 18.28 -14.97
C THR A 139 -4.05 17.28 -16.12
N PRO A 140 -4.32 17.76 -17.35
CA PRO A 140 -4.35 16.88 -18.52
C PRO A 140 -3.00 16.21 -18.78
N SER A 141 -1.89 16.84 -18.39
CA SER A 141 -0.54 16.28 -18.56
C SER A 141 -0.31 14.98 -17.79
N ALA A 142 -1.19 14.62 -16.84
CA ALA A 142 -1.12 13.35 -16.13
C ALA A 142 -1.14 12.14 -17.09
N MET A 143 -1.80 12.24 -18.25
CA MET A 143 -1.84 11.18 -19.27
C MET A 143 -0.45 10.81 -19.84
N LEU A 144 0.55 11.66 -19.64
CA LEU A 144 1.92 11.41 -20.10
C LEU A 144 2.73 10.54 -19.13
N SER A 145 2.18 10.21 -17.95
CA SER A 145 2.85 9.31 -17.01
C SER A 145 2.72 7.86 -17.45
N ARG A 146 3.86 7.16 -17.51
CA ARG A 146 3.96 5.73 -17.81
C ARG A 146 4.16 4.87 -16.55
N SER A 147 3.76 5.39 -15.38
CA SER A 147 3.92 4.72 -14.08
C SER A 147 3.59 3.23 -14.12
N ALA A 148 4.42 2.44 -13.43
CA ALA A 148 4.18 1.03 -13.15
C ALA A 148 3.95 0.84 -11.64
N ALA A 149 3.20 -0.19 -11.28
CA ALA A 149 3.02 -0.60 -9.90
C ALA A 149 2.84 -2.11 -9.85
N GLY A 150 3.41 -2.74 -8.83
CA GLY A 150 3.34 -4.18 -8.68
C GLY A 150 3.98 -4.68 -7.39
N ILE A 151 3.92 -5.98 -7.22
CA ILE A 151 4.36 -6.69 -6.02
C ILE A 151 5.58 -7.53 -6.37
N ARG A 152 6.59 -7.51 -5.50
CA ARG A 152 7.75 -8.40 -5.50
C ARG A 152 7.87 -9.01 -4.11
N GLY A 153 7.76 -10.34 -3.98
CA GLY A 153 7.66 -10.99 -2.67
C GLY A 153 6.52 -10.40 -1.82
N SER A 154 6.87 -9.80 -0.68
CA SER A 154 5.94 -9.09 0.22
C SER A 154 6.03 -7.55 0.11
N THR A 155 6.72 -7.03 -0.90
CA THR A 155 6.91 -5.59 -1.12
C THR A 155 6.01 -5.07 -2.22
N LEU A 156 5.26 -4.01 -1.93
CA LEU A 156 4.55 -3.23 -2.93
C LEU A 156 5.47 -2.13 -3.49
N ILE A 157 5.56 -2.01 -4.81
CA ILE A 157 6.36 -0.99 -5.50
C ILE A 157 5.41 -0.12 -6.32
N ILE A 158 5.50 1.21 -6.14
CA ILE A 158 4.65 2.19 -6.84
C ILE A 158 5.50 3.30 -7.44
N ASN A 159 5.41 3.49 -8.75
CA ASN A 159 6.10 4.58 -9.44
C ASN A 159 5.24 5.83 -9.46
N MET A 160 5.70 6.90 -8.81
CA MET A 160 5.05 8.20 -8.81
C MET A 160 5.81 9.24 -9.66
N PRO A 161 5.11 10.24 -10.22
CA PRO A 161 5.77 11.32 -10.96
C PRO A 161 6.78 12.09 -10.10
N GLY A 162 7.80 12.66 -10.74
CA GLY A 162 8.86 13.42 -10.07
C GLY A 162 8.44 14.81 -9.57
N ASN A 163 7.20 15.23 -9.78
CA ASN A 163 6.68 16.52 -9.28
C ASN A 163 6.30 16.39 -7.80
N PRO A 164 6.81 17.26 -6.89
CA PRO A 164 6.49 17.19 -5.46
C PRO A 164 5.00 17.20 -5.13
N ASN A 165 4.18 17.94 -5.89
CA ASN A 165 2.74 18.01 -5.67
C ASN A 165 2.03 16.71 -6.08
N ALA A 166 2.46 16.13 -7.21
CA ALA A 166 1.90 14.88 -7.72
C ALA A 166 2.07 13.71 -6.73
N VAL A 167 3.13 13.71 -5.92
CA VAL A 167 3.32 12.72 -4.86
C VAL A 167 2.20 12.78 -3.82
N ALA A 168 1.86 13.99 -3.37
CA ALA A 168 0.80 14.17 -2.37
C ALA A 168 -0.56 13.74 -2.94
N GLU A 169 -0.86 14.16 -4.17
CA GLU A 169 -2.09 13.82 -4.89
C GLU A 169 -2.23 12.30 -5.11
N CYS A 170 -1.17 11.66 -5.62
CA CYS A 170 -1.15 10.21 -5.83
C CYS A 170 -1.29 9.44 -4.53
N MET A 171 -0.59 9.85 -3.47
CA MET A 171 -0.70 9.20 -2.18
C MET A 171 -2.12 9.33 -1.64
N GLU A 172 -2.71 10.53 -1.64
CA GLU A 172 -4.07 10.77 -1.16
C GLU A 172 -5.10 9.89 -1.87
N ALA A 173 -4.96 9.73 -3.19
CA ALA A 173 -5.80 8.85 -3.99
C ALA A 173 -5.72 7.37 -3.55
N LEU A 174 -4.53 6.91 -3.13
CA LEU A 174 -4.28 5.51 -2.77
C LEU A 174 -4.52 5.19 -1.30
N LEU A 175 -4.46 6.19 -0.40
CA LEU A 175 -4.61 6.01 1.05
C LEU A 175 -5.79 5.12 1.47
N PRO A 176 -7.00 5.21 0.85
CA PRO A 176 -8.15 4.41 1.29
C PRO A 176 -7.93 2.89 1.21
N ALA A 177 -7.14 2.42 0.24
CA ALA A 177 -6.92 1.00 0.00
C ALA A 177 -5.55 0.51 0.50
N LEU A 178 -4.57 1.41 0.60
CA LEU A 178 -3.17 1.02 0.79
C LEU A 178 -2.92 0.28 2.11
N LYS A 179 -3.58 0.68 3.20
CA LYS A 179 -3.48 -0.02 4.50
C LYS A 179 -3.90 -1.49 4.41
N HIS A 180 -5.04 -1.75 3.76
CA HIS A 180 -5.55 -3.11 3.63
C HIS A 180 -4.69 -3.93 2.67
N GLY A 181 -4.23 -3.35 1.57
CA GLY A 181 -3.31 -4.00 0.64
C GLY A 181 -2.00 -4.43 1.29
N LEU A 182 -1.39 -3.56 2.10
CA LEU A 182 -0.14 -3.86 2.80
C LEU A 182 -0.33 -4.95 3.88
N LYS A 183 -1.47 -4.99 4.57
CA LYS A 183 -1.81 -6.10 5.48
C LYS A 183 -1.92 -7.44 4.74
N GLN A 184 -2.56 -7.46 3.57
CA GLN A 184 -2.66 -8.69 2.77
C GLN A 184 -1.29 -9.23 2.35
N LEU A 185 -0.35 -8.35 1.99
CA LEU A 185 1.01 -8.74 1.61
C LEU A 185 1.81 -9.37 2.76
N ARG A 186 1.53 -8.96 4.01
CA ARG A 186 2.14 -9.55 5.21
C ARG A 186 1.57 -10.91 5.61
N GLY A 187 0.54 -11.39 4.92
CA GLY A 187 -0.05 -12.70 5.18
C GLY A 187 -1.20 -12.69 6.19
N ASP A 188 -1.79 -11.53 6.49
CA ASP A 188 -3.01 -11.49 7.31
C ASP A 188 -4.13 -12.27 6.61
N LYS A 189 -4.73 -13.21 7.34
CA LYS A 189 -5.90 -13.97 6.91
C LYS A 189 -6.98 -12.98 6.47
N ARG A 190 -7.59 -13.21 5.29
CA ARG A 190 -8.65 -12.37 4.69
C ARG A 190 -9.50 -11.70 5.77
N GLU A 191 -9.40 -10.38 5.87
CA GLU A 191 -10.30 -9.58 6.72
C GLU A 191 -11.72 -9.84 6.19
N LYS A 192 -12.54 -10.57 6.97
CA LYS A 192 -13.90 -10.91 6.57
C LYS A 192 -14.67 -9.60 6.51
N HIS A 193 -14.99 -9.12 5.31
CA HIS A 193 -15.88 -7.97 5.16
C HIS A 193 -17.19 -8.28 5.92
N PRO A 194 -17.78 -7.34 6.68
CA PRO A 194 -18.97 -7.63 7.51
C PRO A 194 -20.17 -8.18 6.73
N ARG A 195 -20.17 -8.02 5.40
CA ARG A 195 -21.21 -8.52 4.47
C ARG A 195 -20.87 -9.86 3.81
N HIS A 196 -19.71 -10.44 4.10
CA HIS A 196 -19.25 -11.66 3.45
C HIS A 196 -19.58 -12.89 4.28
N THR A 197 -20.70 -13.54 3.97
CA THR A 197 -20.97 -14.92 4.39
C THR A 197 -20.06 -15.85 3.57
N PRO A 198 -19.26 -16.73 4.20
CA PRO A 198 -18.50 -17.74 3.47
C PRO A 198 -19.39 -18.50 2.49
N HIS A 199 -18.93 -18.76 1.26
CA HIS A 199 -19.72 -19.51 0.27
C HIS A 199 -20.21 -20.87 0.78
N ALA A 200 -19.46 -21.51 1.69
CA ALA A 200 -19.86 -22.76 2.33
C ALA A 200 -21.04 -22.61 3.30
N GLU A 201 -21.26 -21.41 3.83
CA GLU A 201 -22.33 -21.05 4.77
C GLU A 201 -23.44 -20.25 4.08
N ALA A 202 -23.21 -19.78 2.85
CA ALA A 202 -24.22 -19.14 2.04
C ALA A 202 -25.25 -20.19 1.65
N VAL A 203 -26.52 -19.93 1.99
CA VAL A 203 -27.64 -20.74 1.50
C VAL A 203 -27.55 -20.71 -0.03
N PRO A 204 -27.50 -21.88 -0.72
CA PRO A 204 -27.57 -21.92 -2.17
C PRO A 204 -28.90 -21.32 -2.61
N THR A 205 -28.91 -20.04 -2.95
CA THR A 205 -30.07 -19.42 -3.58
C THR A 205 -29.99 -19.81 -5.05
N ASP A 206 -30.88 -20.67 -5.51
CA ASP A 206 -31.02 -20.94 -6.95
C ASP A 206 -31.70 -19.75 -7.63
N VAL A 207 -30.91 -18.69 -7.81
CA VAL A 207 -31.33 -17.51 -8.57
C VAL A 207 -31.29 -17.79 -10.07
N TRP A 208 -30.62 -18.87 -10.49
CA TRP A 208 -30.47 -19.24 -11.89
C TRP A 208 -31.80 -19.76 -12.44
N GLU A 209 -32.45 -20.67 -11.72
CA GLU A 209 -33.71 -21.27 -12.15
C GLU A 209 -34.83 -20.23 -12.17
N GLN A 210 -34.89 -19.31 -11.19
CA GLN A 210 -35.80 -18.15 -11.23
C GLN A 210 -35.52 -17.19 -12.38
N SER A 211 -34.24 -16.89 -12.66
CA SER A 211 -33.85 -15.98 -13.76
C SER A 211 -34.10 -16.61 -15.13
N TYR A 212 -33.84 -17.92 -15.26
CA TYR A 212 -34.11 -18.72 -16.45
C TYR A 212 -35.61 -18.80 -16.71
N MET A 213 -36.42 -19.19 -15.71
CA MET A 213 -37.87 -19.25 -15.85
C MET A 213 -38.50 -17.88 -16.13
N SER A 214 -37.96 -16.80 -15.58
CA SER A 214 -38.41 -15.43 -15.91
C SER A 214 -38.05 -15.01 -17.34
N ALA A 215 -36.93 -15.50 -17.87
CA ALA A 215 -36.51 -15.22 -19.24
C ALA A 215 -37.21 -16.11 -20.28
N THR A 216 -37.61 -17.34 -19.91
CA THR A 216 -38.23 -18.31 -20.82
C THR A 216 -39.75 -18.43 -20.65
N GLY A 217 -40.31 -17.90 -19.57
CA GLY A 217 -41.72 -18.00 -19.20
C GLY A 217 -42.50 -16.71 -19.48
N GLY A 218 -42.83 -16.49 -20.75
CA GLY A 218 -43.79 -15.48 -21.15
C GLY A 218 -44.35 -15.83 -22.52
N GLU A 219 -45.61 -16.24 -22.58
CA GLU A 219 -46.36 -16.23 -23.83
C GLU A 219 -46.29 -14.82 -24.43
N VAL A 220 -45.69 -14.74 -25.61
CA VAL A 220 -45.60 -13.50 -26.39
C VAL A 220 -47.00 -13.17 -26.90
N SER A 221 -47.78 -12.42 -26.12
CA SER A 221 -48.83 -11.56 -26.69
C SER A 221 -48.23 -10.16 -26.86
N CYS A 222 -47.58 -9.97 -28.01
CA CYS A 222 -47.08 -8.67 -28.43
C CYS A 222 -48.28 -7.74 -28.71
N SER A 223 -48.41 -6.64 -27.97
CA SER A 223 -49.50 -5.66 -28.19
C SER A 223 -49.29 -4.79 -29.44
N CYS A 224 -48.18 -4.94 -30.17
CA CYS A 224 -47.90 -4.21 -31.41
C CYS A 224 -48.41 -4.91 -32.69
N CYS A 225 -49.23 -5.97 -32.56
CA CYS A 225 -49.88 -6.64 -33.69
C CYS A 225 -51.40 -6.41 -33.74
N LYS A 226 -51.86 -5.20 -33.43
CA LYS A 226 -53.19 -4.71 -33.83
C LYS A 226 -53.07 -3.42 -34.62
#